data_AF-A0A1W9YSJ6-F1
#
_entry.id   AF-A0A1W9YSJ6-F1
#
_cell.length_a   1.000
_cell.length_b   1.000
_cell.length_c   1.000
_cell.angle_alpha   90.00
_cell.angle_beta   90.00
_cell.angle_gamma   90.00
#
_symmetry.space_group_name_H-M   'P 1'
#
loop_
_entity.id
_entity.type
_entity.pdbx_description
1 polymer ?
#
loop_
_entity_poly.entity_id
_entity_poly.type
_entity_poly.pdbx_seq_one_letter_code
_entity_poly.pdbx_strand_id
1 'polypeptide(L)'
;VSHRAAEMAGLAVGDSSWLSAHLGNGSSTCAIVNGQSLDTSMGLTPLEGLVMGTRSGDVDPNLHSHLARTLGWSLERIDSMLNNESGLLGL
;
A
#
# COMPACT_ATOMS: atom_id res chain seq x y z
N VAL A 1 14.28 -5.79 6.38
CA VAL A 1 15.09 -4.64 5.90
C VAL A 1 15.53 -3.69 7.01
N SER A 2 14.66 -3.35 7.98
CA SER A 2 15.00 -2.49 9.14
C SER A 2 16.19 -2.98 9.98
N HIS A 3 16.29 -4.28 10.28
CA HIS A 3 17.43 -4.83 11.03
C HIS A 3 18.76 -4.62 10.29
N ARG A 4 18.77 -4.82 8.97
CA ARG A 4 19.95 -4.59 8.13
C ARG A 4 20.30 -3.11 8.08
N ALA A 5 19.30 -2.22 8.05
CA ALA A 5 19.51 -0.78 8.11
C ALA A 5 20.14 -0.36 9.46
N ALA A 6 19.67 -0.93 10.58
CA ALA A 6 20.26 -0.72 11.90
C ALA A 6 21.73 -1.17 11.97
N GLU A 7 22.04 -2.36 11.45
CA GLU A 7 23.41 -2.85 11.35
C GLU A 7 24.30 -1.90 10.50
N MET A 8 23.80 -1.47 9.33
CA MET A 8 24.52 -0.55 8.45
C MET A 8 24.74 0.84 9.05
N ALA A 9 23.84 1.29 9.92
CA ALA A 9 23.94 2.56 10.62
C ALA A 9 24.69 2.46 11.97
N GLY A 10 25.10 1.25 12.39
CA GLY A 10 25.73 1.03 13.70
C GLY A 10 24.79 1.28 14.89
N LEU A 11 23.48 1.12 14.69
CA LEU A 11 22.45 1.32 15.72
C LEU A 11 21.95 -0.02 16.26
N ALA A 12 21.55 -0.04 17.54
CA ALA A 12 20.89 -1.20 18.12
C ALA A 12 19.45 -1.31 17.58
N VAL A 13 19.01 -2.53 17.25
CA VAL A 13 17.64 -2.75 16.75
C VAL A 13 16.59 -2.25 17.73
N GLY A 14 16.81 -2.43 19.04
CA GLY A 14 15.91 -1.98 20.12
C GLY A 14 15.99 -0.49 20.46
N ASP A 15 16.83 0.27 19.76
CA ASP A 15 17.02 1.72 19.94
C ASP A 15 17.23 2.39 18.58
N SER A 16 16.25 2.21 17.69
CA SER A 16 16.24 2.81 16.36
C SER A 16 14.83 2.89 15.79
N SER A 17 14.62 3.84 14.88
CA SER A 17 13.34 4.03 14.17
C SER A 17 13.59 4.15 12.67
N TRP A 18 12.74 3.49 11.89
CA TRP A 18 12.90 3.35 10.43
C TRP A 18 11.58 3.56 9.71
N LEU A 19 11.65 4.24 8.56
CA LEU A 19 10.62 4.18 7.53
C LEU A 19 11.13 3.28 6.41
N SER A 20 10.42 2.18 6.17
CA SER A 20 10.72 1.26 5.08
C SER A 20 9.78 1.53 3.91
N ALA A 21 10.32 1.63 2.69
CA ALA A 21 9.54 1.66 1.46
C ALA A 21 9.89 0.41 0.63
N HIS A 22 8.95 -0.53 0.53
CA HIS A 22 9.05 -1.68 -0.36
C HIS A 22 8.35 -1.33 -1.66
N LEU A 23 9.12 -1.02 -2.71
CA LEU A 23 8.60 -0.52 -3.99
C LEU A 23 8.82 -1.54 -5.10
N GLY A 24 7.76 -2.30 -5.41
CA GLY A 24 7.73 -3.28 -6.50
C GLY A 24 6.36 -3.30 -7.17
N ASN A 25 6.01 -4.41 -7.83
CA ASN A 25 4.67 -4.56 -8.44
C ASN A 25 3.54 -4.39 -7.43
N GLY A 26 3.75 -4.86 -6.19
CA GLY A 26 3.04 -4.37 -5.02
C GLY A 26 3.96 -3.44 -4.25
N SER A 27 3.42 -2.32 -3.78
CA SER A 27 4.20 -1.31 -3.06
C SER A 27 3.58 -1.00 -1.71
N SER A 28 4.40 -0.96 -0.67
CA SER A 28 3.97 -0.58 0.67
C SER A 28 5.06 0.17 1.43
N THR A 29 4.64 0.96 2.42
CA THR A 29 5.52 1.57 3.41
C THR A 29 5.20 1.05 4.80
N CYS A 30 6.19 1.07 5.69
CA CYS A 30 6.04 0.62 7.07
C CYS A 30 6.88 1.49 8.02
N ALA A 31 6.28 1.90 9.13
CA ALA A 31 6.95 2.54 10.25
C ALA A 31 7.39 1.47 11.27
N ILE A 32 8.69 1.39 11.53
CA ILE A 32 9.29 0.43 12.44
C ILE A 32 9.97 1.18 13.59
N VAL A 33 9.62 0.84 14.83
CA VAL A 33 10.23 1.40 16.04
C VAL A 33 10.74 0.25 16.91
N ASN A 34 12.00 0.30 17.32
CA ASN A 34 12.66 -0.71 18.16
C ASN A 34 12.50 -2.14 17.60
N GLY A 35 12.61 -2.27 16.28
CA GLY A 35 12.44 -3.53 15.55
C GLY A 35 10.99 -3.99 15.34
N GLN A 36 9.99 -3.27 15.87
CA GLN A 36 8.58 -3.62 15.74
C GLN A 36 7.86 -2.74 14.71
N SER A 37 7.05 -3.36 13.85
CA SER A 37 6.16 -2.65 12.92
C SER A 37 5.03 -2.00 13.72
N LEU A 38 4.95 -0.68 13.71
CA LEU A 38 3.88 0.07 14.37
C LEU A 38 2.78 0.53 13.41
N ASP A 39 3.13 0.75 12.14
CA ASP A 39 2.18 1.15 11.10
C ASP A 39 2.63 0.67 9.72
N THR A 40 1.68 0.46 8.81
CA THR A 40 1.93 0.02 7.44
C THR A 40 0.85 0.55 6.50
N SER A 41 1.22 0.88 5.27
CA SER A 41 0.30 1.54 4.33
C SER A 41 -0.78 0.61 3.74
N MET A 42 -0.56 -0.71 3.74
CA MET A 42 -1.60 -1.67 3.35
C MET A 42 -2.45 -2.02 4.56
N GLY A 43 -3.78 -2.00 4.43
CA GLY A 43 -4.69 -2.46 5.48
C GLY A 43 -5.16 -3.89 5.28
N LEU A 44 -6.49 -4.08 5.31
CA LEU A 44 -7.10 -5.42 5.29
C LEU A 44 -6.72 -6.23 4.04
N THR A 45 -6.60 -5.56 2.90
CA THR A 45 -6.16 -6.14 1.64
C THR A 45 -4.94 -5.39 1.10
N PRO A 46 -4.16 -5.99 0.19
CA PRO A 46 -3.04 -5.30 -0.45
C PRO A 46 -3.43 -4.16 -1.42
N LEU A 47 -4.70 -3.72 -1.45
CA LEU A 47 -5.18 -2.66 -2.33
C LEU A 47 -4.90 -1.26 -1.74
N GLU A 48 -5.02 -1.12 -0.42
CA GLU A 48 -4.82 0.15 0.28
C GLU A 48 -3.35 0.59 0.25
N GLY A 49 -3.14 1.91 0.31
CA GLY A 49 -1.86 2.57 0.44
C GLY A 49 -1.37 3.14 -0.88
N LEU A 50 -0.15 2.78 -1.26
CA LEU A 50 0.55 3.40 -2.38
C LEU A 50 -0.09 3.05 -3.73
N VAL A 51 0.06 3.96 -4.70
CA VAL A 51 -0.09 3.63 -6.13
C VAL A 51 0.90 2.52 -6.49
N MET A 52 0.44 1.48 -7.20
CA MET A 52 1.26 0.32 -7.57
C MET A 52 1.23 0.08 -9.08
N GLY A 53 1.73 -1.07 -9.55
CA GLY A 53 1.77 -1.37 -10.99
C GLY A 53 0.39 -1.36 -11.65
N THR A 54 -0.53 -2.18 -11.13
CA THR A 54 -1.91 -2.31 -11.66
C THR A 54 -3.00 -2.03 -10.60
N ARG A 55 -2.58 -1.80 -9.35
CA ARG A 55 -3.47 -1.51 -8.22
C ARG A 55 -3.58 -0.01 -7.99
N SER A 56 -4.79 0.45 -7.67
CA SER A 56 -5.06 1.87 -7.45
C SER A 56 -4.27 2.47 -6.30
N GLY A 57 -4.10 1.73 -5.20
CA GLY A 57 -3.78 2.35 -3.91
C GLY A 57 -5.03 3.01 -3.32
N ASP A 58 -4.80 4.01 -2.48
CA ASP A 58 -5.85 4.78 -1.82
C ASP A 58 -6.79 5.46 -2.82
N VAL A 59 -8.09 5.31 -2.56
CA VAL A 59 -9.18 5.97 -3.29
C VAL A 59 -10.23 6.44 -2.30
N ASP A 60 -11.10 7.35 -2.74
CA ASP A 60 -12.27 7.74 -1.94
C ASP A 60 -13.10 6.48 -1.58
N PRO A 61 -13.42 6.22 -0.30
CA PRO A 61 -14.24 5.09 0.10
C PRO A 61 -15.59 5.00 -0.63
N ASN A 62 -16.15 6.15 -1.03
CA ASN A 62 -17.42 6.24 -1.74
C ASN A 62 -17.31 6.02 -3.26
N LEU A 63 -16.10 5.80 -3.80
CA LEU A 63 -15.85 5.56 -5.23
C LEU A 63 -16.69 4.40 -5.77
N HIS A 64 -16.77 3.29 -5.02
CA HIS A 64 -17.53 2.11 -5.40
C HIS A 64 -19.01 2.46 -5.67
N SER A 65 -19.63 3.19 -4.74
CA SER A 65 -21.02 3.64 -4.86
C SER A 65 -21.21 4.71 -5.93
N HIS A 66 -20.19 5.53 -6.20
CA HIS A 66 -20.23 6.48 -7.30
C HIS A 66 -20.27 5.73 -8.65
N LEU A 67 -19.30 4.84 -8.91
CA LEU A 67 -19.19 4.09 -10.16
C LEU A 67 -20.40 3.18 -10.41
N ALA A 68 -20.91 2.51 -9.37
CA ALA A 68 -22.11 1.70 -9.48
C ALA A 68 -23.33 2.54 -9.92
N ARG A 69 -23.50 3.75 -9.38
CA ARG A 69 -24.65 4.62 -9.70
C ARG A 69 -24.52 5.32 -11.04
N THR A 70 -23.31 5.75 -11.41
CA THR A 70 -23.11 6.56 -12.62
C THR A 70 -22.86 5.72 -13.86
N LEU A 71 -22.18 4.58 -13.72
CA LEU A 71 -21.81 3.70 -14.83
C LEU A 71 -22.55 2.36 -14.83
N GLY A 72 -23.33 2.06 -13.78
CA GLY A 72 -24.03 0.78 -13.65
C GLY A 72 -23.09 -0.42 -13.43
N TRP A 73 -21.86 -0.18 -12.96
CA TRP A 73 -20.87 -1.25 -12.78
C TRP A 73 -21.19 -2.14 -11.57
N SER A 74 -20.95 -3.44 -11.70
CA SER A 74 -21.02 -4.37 -10.58
C SER A 74 -19.82 -4.20 -9.65
N LEU A 75 -19.95 -4.67 -8.40
CA LEU A 75 -18.86 -4.64 -7.44
C LEU A 75 -17.64 -5.42 -7.92
N GLU A 76 -17.85 -6.56 -8.59
CA GLU A 76 -16.79 -7.40 -9.14
C GLU A 76 -16.02 -6.67 -10.26
N ARG A 77 -16.72 -5.90 -11.09
CA ARG A 77 -16.07 -5.09 -12.13
C ARG A 77 -15.23 -3.98 -11.51
N ILE A 78 -15.74 -3.32 -10.47
CA ILE A 78 -15.02 -2.25 -9.76
C ILE A 78 -13.78 -2.83 -9.08
N ASP A 79 -13.90 -3.96 -8.38
CA ASP A 79 -12.79 -4.65 -7.74
C ASP A 79 -11.71 -5.08 -8.74
N SER A 80 -12.12 -5.66 -9.88
CA SER A 80 -11.20 -6.02 -10.96
C SER A 80 -10.46 -4.79 -11.50
N MET A 81 -11.18 -3.67 -11.67
CA MET A 81 -10.59 -2.42 -12.15
C MET A 81 -9.56 -1.88 -11.15
N LEU A 82 -9.90 -1.84 -9.86
CA LEU A 82 -9.02 -1.33 -8.81
C LEU A 82 -7.77 -2.20 -8.62
N ASN A 83 -7.84 -3.51 -8.87
CA ASN A 83 -6.71 -4.42 -8.68
C ASN A 83 -5.83 -4.66 -9.93
N ASN A 84 -6.41 -4.61 -11.13
CA ASN A 84 -5.75 -5.08 -12.35
C ASN A 84 -5.67 -4.04 -13.47
N GLU A 85 -6.47 -2.97 -13.41
CA GLU A 85 -6.62 -1.99 -14.50
C GLU A 85 -6.38 -0.55 -14.02
N SER A 86 -5.74 -0.39 -12.85
CA SER A 86 -5.47 0.89 -12.19
C SER A 86 -3.97 1.09 -11.99
N GLY A 87 -3.57 1.91 -11.01
CA GLY A 87 -2.19 2.14 -10.67
C GLY A 87 -1.44 2.86 -11.80
N LEU A 88 -0.15 2.54 -11.96
CA LEU A 88 0.67 3.06 -13.05
C LEU A 88 0.16 2.64 -14.44
N LEU A 89 -0.55 1.52 -14.57
CA LEU A 89 -1.18 1.12 -15.83
C LEU A 89 -2.36 2.04 -16.20
N GLY A 90 -3.07 2.56 -15.20
CA GLY A 90 -4.24 3.42 -15.40
C GLY A 90 -3.91 4.90 -15.59
N LEU A 91 -2.68 5.33 -15.25
CA LEU A 91 -2.16 6.69 -15.43
C LEU A 91 -1.54 6.88 -16.81
#